data_AF-A0A5K0V809-F1
#
_entry.id   AF-A0A5K0V809-F1
#
_cell.length_a   1.000
_cell.length_b   1.000
_cell.length_c   1.000
_cell.angle_alpha   90.00
_cell.angle_beta   90.00
_cell.angle_gamma   90.00
#
_symmetry.space_group_name_H-M   'P 1'
#
loop_
_entity.id
_entity.type
_entity.pdbx_description
1 polymer ?
#
loop_
_entity_poly.entity_id
_entity_poly.type
_entity_poly.pdbx_seq_one_letter_code
_entity_poly.pdbx_strand_id
1 'polypeptide(L)' 'YILGDKTILQEAGLKSMGDVEALPPPPEMADKLTSRVSGEVSYFICTKPGQGPVLLADENESLLHPQTGLPK' A
#
# COMPACT_ATOMS: atom_id res chain seq x y z
N TYR A 1 4.18 -2.70 -8.11
CA TYR A 1 2.82 -3.08 -7.69
C TYR A 1 2.43 -2.27 -6.46
N ILE A 2 1.20 -1.75 -6.41
CA ILE A 2 0.65 -1.10 -5.20
C ILE A 2 -0.09 -2.16 -4.38
N LEU A 3 0.28 -2.27 -3.11
CA LEU A 3 -0.38 -3.10 -2.12
C LEU A 3 -1.08 -2.18 -1.10
N GLY A 4 -2.33 -2.49 -0.72
CA GLY A 4 -3.11 -1.68 0.22
C GLY A 4 -4.39 -1.10 -0.38
N ASP A 5 -4.80 0.07 0.12
CA ASP A 5 -6.05 0.73 -0.26
C ASP A 5 -5.98 1.26 -1.70
N LYS A 6 -6.67 0.57 -2.61
CA LYS A 6 -6.74 0.94 -4.04
C LYS A 6 -7.67 2.14 -4.31
N THR A 7 -8.52 2.53 -3.34
CA THR A 7 -9.40 3.70 -3.51
C THR A 7 -8.63 5.00 -3.60
N ILE A 8 -7.39 5.04 -3.10
CA ILE A 8 -6.52 6.22 -3.20
C ILE A 8 -6.24 6.61 -4.66
N LEU A 9 -6.23 5.64 -5.59
CA LEU A 9 -6.07 5.93 -7.02
C LEU A 9 -7.25 6.75 -7.53
N GLN A 10 -8.47 6.37 -7.15
CA GLN A 10 -9.69 7.08 -7.57
C GLN A 10 -9.74 8.50 -6.98
N GLU A 11 -9.35 8.66 -5.72
CA GLU A 11 -9.26 9.98 -5.06
C GLU A 11 -8.23 10.89 -5.74
N ALA A 12 -7.14 10.32 -6.24
CA ALA A 12 -6.14 11.02 -7.04
C ALA A 12 -6.58 11.26 -8.50
N GLY A 13 -7.80 10.87 -8.88
CA GLY A 13 -8.31 10.97 -10.25
C GLY A 13 -7.71 9.97 -11.23
N LEU A 14 -7.02 8.94 -10.73
CA LEU A 14 -6.36 7.90 -11.51
C LEU A 14 -7.25 6.65 -11.58
N LYS A 15 -7.38 6.07 -12.77
CA LYS A 15 -8.19 4.87 -13.01
C LYS A 15 -7.38 3.60 -12.82
N SER A 16 -6.08 3.65 -13.07
CA SER A 16 -5.20 2.49 -13.03
C SER A 16 -3.73 2.85 -12.77
N MET A 17 -2.89 1.82 -12.56
CA MET A 17 -1.43 2.00 -12.47
C MET A 17 -0.81 2.55 -13.75
N GLY A 18 -1.42 2.32 -14.92
CA GLY A 18 -0.94 2.91 -16.17
C GLY A 18 -1.02 4.43 -16.15
N ASP A 19 -2.00 5.00 -15.44
CA ASP A 19 -2.11 6.45 -15.28
C ASP A 19 -0.99 7.00 -14.40
N VAL A 20 -0.57 6.25 -13.36
CA VAL A 20 0.57 6.60 -12.49
C VAL A 20 1.87 6.63 -13.29
N GLU A 21 2.08 5.64 -14.16
CA GLU A 21 3.26 5.54 -15.01
C GLU A 21 3.30 6.62 -16.11
N ALA A 22 2.12 7.05 -16.57
CA ALA A 22 1.96 8.11 -17.55
C ALA A 22 2.04 9.53 -16.96
N LEU A 23 2.12 9.68 -15.63
CA LEU A 23 2.24 10.99 -14.99
C LEU A 23 3.56 11.66 -15.43
N PRO A 24 3.49 12.92 -15.92
CA PRO A 24 4.70 13.65 -16.24
C PRO A 24 5.52 13.85 -14.96
N PRO A 25 6.86 13.78 -15.05
CA PRO A 25 7.70 14.10 -13.91
C PRO A 25 7.48 15.57 -13.53
N PRO A 26 7.45 15.89 -12.23
CA PRO A 26 7.30 17.27 -11.76
C PRO A 26 8.46 18.14 -12.27
N PRO A 27 8.20 19.42 -12.58
CA PRO A 27 9.18 20.32 -13.20
C PRO A 27 10.42 20.54 -12.33
N GLU A 28 10.31 20.43 -11.01
CA GLU A 28 11.43 20.51 -10.07
C GLU A 28 12.41 19.34 -10.19
N MET A 29 12.02 18.26 -10.87
CA MET A 29 12.82 17.05 -11.08
C MET A 29 13.37 16.90 -12.51
N ALA A 30 13.12 17.86 -13.41
CA ALA A 30 13.50 17.76 -14.83
C ALA A 30 14.99 17.45 -15.06
N ASP A 31 15.89 18.01 -14.23
CA ASP A 31 17.34 17.80 -14.32
C ASP A 31 17.87 16.64 -13.46
N LYS A 32 17.02 16.02 -12.62
CA LYS A 32 17.41 15.01 -11.62
C LYS A 32 16.84 13.62 -11.88
N LEU A 33 16.23 13.37 -13.04
CA LEU A 33 15.75 12.03 -13.41
C LEU A 33 16.95 11.10 -13.67
N THR A 34 17.59 10.65 -12.58
CA THR A 34 18.38 9.44 -12.58
C THR A 34 17.45 8.32 -13.04
N SER A 35 17.78 7.71 -14.18
CA SER A 35 17.06 6.60 -14.77
C SER A 35 16.67 5.59 -13.68
N ARG A 36 15.37 5.40 -13.45
CA ARG A 36 14.89 4.40 -12.50
C ARG A 36 15.51 3.04 -12.85
N VAL A 37 16.28 2.47 -11.92
CA VAL A 37 16.87 1.15 -12.12
C VAL A 37 15.79 0.12 -11.84
N SER A 38 15.51 -0.75 -12.83
CA SER A 38 14.52 -1.81 -12.65
C SER A 38 14.91 -2.70 -11.47
N GLY A 39 14.00 -2.85 -10.50
CA GLY A 39 14.23 -3.65 -9.29
C GLY A 39 14.77 -2.89 -8.08
N GLU A 40 14.99 -1.57 -8.17
CA GLU A 40 15.40 -0.75 -7.03
C GLU A 40 14.32 -0.67 -5.93
N VAL A 41 13.04 -0.73 -6.33
CA VAL A 41 11.90 -0.72 -5.41
C VAL A 41 11.03 -1.94 -5.63
N SER A 42 10.83 -2.74 -4.58
CA SER A 42 10.01 -3.95 -4.62
C SER A 42 8.50 -3.65 -4.74
N TYR A 43 7.99 -2.71 -3.96
CA TYR A 43 6.59 -2.27 -3.99
C TYR A 43 6.40 -0.95 -3.23
N PHE A 44 5.26 -0.30 -3.46
CA PHE A 44 4.79 0.84 -2.69
C PHE A 44 3.54 0.45 -1.92
N ILE A 45 3.45 0.88 -0.66
CA ILE A 45 2.22 0.82 0.14
C ILE A 45 1.72 2.24 0.32
N CYS A 46 0.51 2.50 -0.18
CA CYS A 46 -0.19 3.74 0.01
C CYS A 46 -1.42 3.46 0.89
N THR A 47 -1.59 4.22 1.97
CA THR A 47 -2.70 4.06 2.91
C THR A 47 -3.14 5.42 3.44
N LYS A 48 -4.30 5.45 4.11
CA LYS A 48 -4.89 6.66 4.69
C LYS A 48 -4.68 6.70 6.20
N PRO A 49 -4.81 7.88 6.85
CA PRO A 49 -4.86 7.96 8.30
C PRO A 49 -5.89 6.99 8.87
N GLY A 50 -5.43 6.08 9.73
CA GLY A 50 -6.24 5.01 10.30
C GLY A 50 -6.88 5.39 11.63
N GLN A 51 -7.80 4.54 12.08
CA GLN A 51 -8.32 4.57 13.44
C GLN A 51 -7.30 3.93 14.41
N GLY A 52 -7.49 4.15 15.71
CA GLY A 52 -6.68 3.52 16.75
C GLY A 52 -6.88 1.99 16.84
N PRO A 53 -6.23 1.32 17.80
CA PRO A 53 -6.39 -0.12 17.99
C PRO A 53 -7.84 -0.48 18.32
N VAL A 54 -8.27 -1.64 17.82
CA VAL A 54 -9.62 -2.19 18.04
C VAL A 54 -9.50 -3.60 18.61
N LEU A 55 -10.44 -3.95 19.50
CA LEU A 55 -10.56 -5.31 20.01
C LEU A 55 -11.32 -6.16 18.99
N LEU A 56 -10.67 -7.22 18.52
CA LEU A 56 -11.31 -8.27 17.73
C LEU A 56 -11.94 -9.28 18.68
N ALA A 57 -13.27 -9.24 18.80
CA ALA A 57 -14.03 -10.10 19.71
C ALA A 57 -14.34 -11.48 19.11
N ASP A 58 -14.15 -11.66 17.80
CA ASP A 58 -14.37 -12.95 17.13
C ASP A 58 -13.20 -13.91 17.41
N GLU A 59 -13.50 -15.05 18.01
CA GLU A 59 -12.50 -16.09 18.31
C GLU A 59 -11.86 -16.67 17.05
N ASN A 60 -12.50 -16.55 15.88
CA ASN A 60 -11.90 -16.96 14.60
C ASN A 60 -10.72 -16.07 14.20
N GLU A 61 -10.71 -14.81 14.61
CA GLU A 61 -9.61 -13.86 14.38
C GLU A 61 -8.46 -14.03 15.39
N SER A 62 -8.63 -14.89 16.41
CA SER A 62 -7.55 -15.26 17.32
C SER A 62 -6.44 -16.00 16.57
N LEU A 63 -5.21 -15.54 16.77
CA LEU A 63 -3.99 -16.18 16.26
C LEU A 63 -3.56 -17.39 17.10
N LEU A 64 -4.19 -17.61 18.26
CA LEU A 64 -3.87 -18.71 19.18
C LEU A 64 -5.01 -19.72 19.26
N HIS A 65 -4.64 -20.99 19.26
CA HIS A 65 -5.56 -22.10 19.41
C HIS A 65 -6.10 -22.12 20.85
N PRO A 66 -7.43 -22.19 21.05
CA PRO A 66 -8.06 -21.93 22.35
C PRO A 66 -7.72 -22.96 23.43
N GLN A 67 -7.38 -24.19 23.05
CA GLN A 67 -7.06 -25.25 24.03
C GLN A 67 -5.56 -25.38 24.31
N THR A 68 -4.70 -25.09 23.34
CA THR A 68 -3.25 -25.32 23.45
C THR A 68 -2.47 -24.03 23.71
N GLY A 69 -3.06 -22.87 23.42
CA GLY A 69 -2.38 -21.57 23.48
C GLY A 69 -1.24 -21.41 22.47
N LEU A 70 -1.12 -22.34 21.51
CA LEU A 70 -0.13 -22.31 20.44
C LEU A 70 -0.68 -21.57 19.21
N PRO A 71 0.18 -21.09 18.31
CA PRO A 71 -0.26 -20.51 17.04
C PRO A 71 -1.24 -21.43 16.31
N LYS A 72 -2.36 -20.87 15.83
CA LYS A 72 -3.29 -21.58 14.94
C LYS A 72 -2.65 -21.89 13.59
#